data_AF-A0A3B9RR00-F1
#
_entry.id   AF-A0A3B9RR00-F1
#
_cell.length_a   1.000
_cell.length_b   1.000
_cell.length_c   1.000
_cell.angle_alpha   90.00
_cell.angle_beta   90.00
_cell.angle_gamma   90.00
#
_symmetry.space_group_name_H-M   'P 1'
#
loop_
_entity.id
_entity.type
_entity.pdbx_description
1 polymer ?
#
loop_
_entity_poly.entity_id
_entity_poly.type
_entity_poly.pdbx_seq_one_letter_code
_entity_poly.pdbx_strand_id
1 'polypeptide(L)'
;LEKGERPFRKKARYTKDGYLQLNRTVTDKDIIEMYRGLGKIEETFKVTKTNLSARPVYVSNQDHIRARFLICFVSLVLFRLLEYRLDWKRSATEIQENLAMACGSRLEQNLFVFDHYTSVLEVIGKATGIDFSRMYLTTGGIRGILAETKKYQA
;
A
#
# COMPACT_ATOMS: atom_id res chain seq x y z
N LEU A 1 10.03 31.01 17.74
CA LEU A 1 9.63 30.98 19.17
C LEU A 1 8.84 32.25 19.41
N GLU A 2 7.58 32.16 19.80
CA GLU A 2 6.88 33.35 20.28
C GLU A 2 7.64 33.91 21.50
N LYS A 3 7.65 35.25 21.63
CA LYS A 3 8.34 35.95 22.71
C LYS A 3 7.81 35.44 24.07
N GLY A 4 8.58 34.55 24.73
CA GLY A 4 8.27 34.07 26.09
C GLY A 4 8.22 32.56 26.28
N GLU A 5 8.31 31.74 25.22
CA GLU A 5 8.30 30.27 25.39
C GLU A 5 9.65 29.71 25.85
N ARG A 6 9.63 28.83 26.87
CA ARG A 6 10.83 28.13 27.35
C ARG A 6 11.35 27.16 26.27
N PRO A 7 12.66 27.12 26.00
CA PRO A 7 13.23 26.10 25.11
C PRO A 7 12.94 24.71 25.66
N PHE A 8 12.48 23.81 24.79
CA PHE A 8 12.14 22.43 25.17
C PHE A 8 13.25 21.48 24.69
N ARG A 9 13.60 20.48 25.50
CA ARG A 9 14.76 19.61 25.24
C ARG A 9 14.45 18.42 24.32
N LYS A 10 13.16 18.09 24.15
CA LYS A 10 12.70 16.99 23.28
C LYS A 10 12.87 17.35 21.81
N LYS A 11 12.95 16.34 20.94
CA LYS A 11 13.05 16.55 19.47
C LYS A 11 11.83 17.30 18.91
N ALA A 12 10.65 17.05 19.46
CA ALA A 12 9.39 17.68 19.07
C ALA A 12 8.44 17.80 20.27
N ARG A 13 7.46 18.71 20.19
CA ARG A 13 6.33 18.85 21.13
C ARG A 13 5.07 19.29 20.42
N TYR A 14 3.91 19.04 21.01
CA TYR A 14 2.66 19.68 20.61
C TYR A 14 2.42 20.95 21.43
N THR A 15 1.92 22.00 20.79
CA THR A 15 1.43 23.22 21.46
C THR A 15 0.04 22.96 22.05
N LYS A 16 -0.44 23.88 22.91
CA LYS A 16 -1.80 23.79 23.46
C LYS A 16 -2.88 23.88 22.37
N ASP A 17 -2.57 24.56 21.28
CA ASP A 17 -3.45 24.71 20.11
C ASP A 17 -3.33 23.54 19.11
N GLY A 18 -2.58 22.48 19.46
CA GLY A 18 -2.47 21.27 18.66
C GLY A 18 -1.40 21.29 17.55
N TYR A 19 -0.61 22.35 17.43
CA TYR A 19 0.46 22.42 16.43
C TYR A 19 1.69 21.62 16.85
N LEU A 20 2.34 20.95 15.88
CA LEU A 20 3.62 20.27 16.09
C LEU A 20 4.78 21.26 15.97
N GLN A 21 5.57 21.40 17.03
CA GLN A 21 6.77 22.24 17.07
C GLN A 21 8.03 21.36 17.10
N LEU A 22 8.94 21.57 16.16
CA LEU A 22 10.22 20.86 16.08
C LEU A 22 11.32 21.68 16.76
N ASN A 23 12.19 21.01 17.52
CA ASN A 23 13.35 21.64 18.16
C ASN A 23 14.58 21.65 17.23
N ARG A 24 14.37 22.12 15.99
CA ARG A 24 15.42 22.31 14.99
C ARG A 24 14.96 23.36 14.00
N THR A 25 15.90 24.06 13.38
CA THR A 25 15.60 24.89 12.21
C THR A 25 15.16 23.97 11.08
N VAL A 26 14.02 24.29 10.48
CA VAL A 26 13.44 23.53 9.37
C VAL A 26 13.76 24.26 8.09
N THR A 27 14.40 23.58 7.13
CA THR A 27 14.68 24.15 5.82
C THR A 27 13.47 24.05 4.89
N ASP A 28 13.43 24.83 3.81
CA ASP A 28 12.34 24.77 2.82
C ASP A 28 12.17 23.35 2.25
N LYS A 29 13.27 22.61 2.08
CA LYS A 29 13.26 21.20 1.66
C LYS A 29 12.61 20.30 2.70
N ASP A 30 12.93 20.46 3.99
CA ASP A 30 12.28 19.71 5.07
C ASP A 30 10.76 19.98 5.09
N ILE A 31 10.34 21.22 4.85
CA ILE A 31 8.92 21.59 4.77
C ILE A 31 8.25 20.83 3.62
N ILE A 32 8.84 20.85 2.42
CA ILE A 32 8.33 20.13 1.26
C ILE A 32 8.22 18.63 1.53
N GLU A 33 9.22 18.02 2.17
CA GLU A 33 9.18 16.59 2.51
C GLU A 33 8.10 16.24 3.55
N MET A 34 7.91 17.08 4.57
CA MET A 34 6.83 16.90 5.54
C MET A 34 5.45 16.98 4.89
N TYR A 35 5.21 17.96 4.01
CA TYR A 35 3.96 18.07 3.25
C TYR A 35 3.78 16.92 2.26
N ARG A 36 4.84 16.42 1.62
CA ARG A 36 4.77 15.19 0.81
C ARG A 36 4.38 13.98 1.66
N GLY A 37 4.91 13.87 2.88
CA GLY A 37 4.50 12.84 3.84
C GLY A 37 3.01 12.92 4.17
N LEU A 38 2.50 14.13 4.41
CA LEU A 38 1.06 14.36 4.63
C LEU A 38 0.23 14.00 3.40
N GLY A 39 0.68 14.36 2.20
CA GLY A 39 0.03 13.98 0.94
C GLY A 39 -0.05 12.47 0.75
N LYS A 40 1.00 11.72 1.10
CA LYS A 40 0.98 10.24 1.11
C LYS A 40 -0.06 9.68 2.08
N ILE A 41 -0.24 10.32 3.24
CA ILE A 41 -1.27 9.94 4.22
C ILE A 41 -2.67 10.24 3.65
N GLU A 42 -2.88 11.38 3.02
CA GLU A 42 -4.17 11.71 2.41
C GLU A 42 -4.52 10.76 1.26
N GLU A 43 -3.55 10.48 0.39
CA GLU A 43 -3.68 9.49 -0.68
C GLU A 43 -4.02 8.10 -0.13
N THR A 44 -3.37 7.69 0.96
CA THR A 44 -3.70 6.46 1.71
C THR A 44 -5.16 6.42 2.09
N PHE A 45 -5.68 7.49 2.70
CA PHE A 45 -7.09 7.57 3.07
C PHE A 45 -8.00 7.62 1.83
N LYS A 46 -7.58 8.24 0.74
CA LYS A 46 -8.33 8.29 -0.52
C LYS A 46 -8.46 6.91 -1.14
N VAL A 47 -7.35 6.20 -1.36
CA VAL A 47 -7.31 4.80 -1.86
C VAL A 47 -8.12 3.88 -0.96
N THR A 48 -8.03 4.03 0.36
CA THR A 48 -8.85 3.23 1.29
C THR A 48 -10.34 3.49 1.10
N LYS A 49 -10.74 4.74 0.90
CA LYS A 49 -12.14 5.14 0.72
C LYS A 49 -12.69 4.79 -0.66
N THR A 50 -11.91 4.92 -1.73
CA THR A 50 -12.36 4.73 -3.13
C THR A 50 -12.13 3.32 -3.63
N ASN A 51 -10.95 2.74 -3.36
CA ASN A 51 -10.50 1.51 -4.00
C ASN A 51 -10.70 0.28 -3.11
N LEU A 52 -10.59 0.45 -1.78
CA LEU A 52 -10.93 -0.59 -0.80
C LEU A 52 -12.38 -0.45 -0.28
N SER A 53 -13.18 0.45 -0.88
CA SER A 53 -14.60 0.69 -0.56
C SER A 53 -14.86 0.81 0.95
N ALA A 54 -14.10 1.66 1.64
CA ALA A 54 -14.25 1.90 3.08
C ALA A 54 -15.33 2.96 3.45
N ARG A 55 -16.05 3.54 2.46
CA ARG A 55 -17.25 4.36 2.74
C ARG A 55 -18.46 3.45 3.04
N PRO A 56 -19.42 3.90 3.87
CA PRO A 56 -20.09 3.06 4.85
C PRO A 56 -21.02 2.01 4.24
N VAL A 57 -20.57 0.76 4.27
CA VAL A 57 -21.09 -0.28 5.17
C VAL A 57 -22.57 -0.07 5.52
N TYR A 58 -23.49 -0.63 4.72
CA TYR A 58 -24.91 -0.86 5.09
C TYR A 58 -25.05 -1.87 6.24
N VAL A 59 -24.15 -1.82 7.23
CA VAL A 59 -24.00 -2.81 8.28
C VAL A 59 -23.92 -2.04 9.59
N SER A 60 -24.97 -2.15 10.38
CA SER A 60 -25.16 -1.42 11.65
C SER A 60 -24.46 -2.08 12.83
N ASN A 61 -24.10 -3.37 12.70
CA ASN A 61 -23.44 -4.11 13.76
C ASN A 61 -21.97 -3.66 13.91
N GLN A 62 -21.61 -3.27 15.14
CA GLN A 62 -20.27 -2.84 15.52
C GLN A 62 -19.19 -3.86 15.17
N ASP A 63 -19.47 -5.16 15.29
CA ASP A 63 -18.49 -6.20 14.99
C ASP A 63 -18.19 -6.28 13.48
N HIS A 64 -19.21 -6.12 12.64
CA HIS A 64 -19.01 -6.06 11.19
C HIS A 64 -18.24 -4.80 10.76
N ILE A 65 -18.51 -3.66 11.40
CA ILE A 65 -17.76 -2.42 11.16
C ILE A 65 -16.28 -2.62 11.50
N ARG A 66 -15.98 -3.20 12.68
CA ARG A 66 -14.61 -3.48 13.12
C ARG A 66 -13.90 -4.46 12.19
N ALA A 67 -14.56 -5.54 11.79
CA ALA A 67 -14.00 -6.53 10.87
C ALA A 67 -13.68 -5.91 9.50
N ARG A 68 -14.61 -5.11 8.94
CA ARG A 68 -14.40 -4.41 7.66
C ARG A 68 -13.24 -3.42 7.76
N PHE A 69 -13.19 -2.65 8.84
CA PHE A 69 -12.08 -1.72 9.08
C PHE A 69 -10.74 -2.44 9.15
N LEU A 70 -10.68 -3.56 9.88
CA LEU A 70 -9.48 -4.39 9.99
C LEU A 70 -9.02 -4.90 8.62
N ILE A 71 -9.91 -5.46 7.82
CA ILE A 71 -9.58 -5.96 6.48
C ILE A 71 -9.03 -4.83 5.61
N CYS A 72 -9.71 -3.67 5.58
CA CYS A 72 -9.24 -2.53 4.80
C CYS A 72 -7.88 -2.01 5.29
N PHE A 73 -7.65 -1.99 6.61
CA PHE A 73 -6.38 -1.59 7.20
C PHE A 73 -5.25 -2.56 6.83
N VAL A 74 -5.46 -3.86 6.93
CA VAL A 74 -4.48 -4.88 6.53
C VAL A 74 -4.17 -4.77 5.04
N SER A 75 -5.18 -4.66 4.19
CA SER A 75 -4.98 -4.45 2.74
C SER A 75 -4.15 -3.22 2.46
N LEU A 76 -4.43 -2.10 3.14
CA LEU A 76 -3.68 -0.86 3.00
C LEU A 76 -2.20 -1.03 3.40
N VAL A 77 -1.94 -1.71 4.53
CA VAL A 77 -0.57 -1.99 4.97
C VAL A 77 0.19 -2.81 3.93
N LEU A 78 -0.46 -3.83 3.35
CA LEU A 78 0.14 -4.64 2.28
C LEU A 78 0.43 -3.81 1.02
N PHE A 79 -0.49 -2.93 0.62
CA PHE A 79 -0.26 -2.01 -0.51
C PHE A 79 0.91 -1.07 -0.24
N ARG A 80 1.00 -0.47 0.95
CA ARG A 80 2.10 0.43 1.31
C ARG A 80 3.44 -0.29 1.40
N LEU A 81 3.44 -1.54 1.86
CA LEU A 81 4.63 -2.38 1.83
C LEU A 81 5.09 -2.67 0.39
N LEU A 82 4.13 -2.93 -0.51
CA LEU A 82 4.43 -3.14 -1.92
C LEU A 82 5.00 -1.86 -2.57
N GLU A 83 4.38 -0.70 -2.35
CA GLU A 83 4.90 0.59 -2.83
C GLU A 83 6.31 0.89 -2.29
N TYR A 84 6.56 0.55 -1.02
CA TYR A 84 7.89 0.68 -0.42
C TYR A 84 8.92 -0.21 -1.13
N ARG A 85 8.58 -1.48 -1.44
CA ARG A 85 9.45 -2.38 -2.23
C ARG A 85 9.67 -1.92 -3.67
N LEU A 86 8.81 -1.03 -4.18
CA LEU A 86 8.89 -0.43 -5.51
C LEU A 86 9.53 0.97 -5.48
N ASP A 87 10.22 1.33 -4.39
CA ASP A 87 10.87 2.62 -4.16
C ASP A 87 9.94 3.83 -4.32
N TRP A 88 8.62 3.67 -4.12
CA TRP A 88 7.63 4.74 -4.35
C TRP A 88 7.65 5.32 -5.77
N LYS A 89 8.14 4.58 -6.77
CA LYS A 89 8.27 5.04 -8.16
C LYS A 89 6.96 4.93 -8.95
N ARG A 90 5.99 4.19 -8.44
CA ARG A 90 4.69 3.91 -9.06
C ARG A 90 3.58 4.33 -8.12
N SER A 91 2.46 4.81 -8.67
CA SER A 91 1.31 5.19 -7.86
C SER A 91 0.54 3.96 -7.36
N ALA A 92 -0.13 4.08 -6.20
CA ALA A 92 -0.98 3.03 -5.67
C ALA A 92 -2.05 2.57 -6.69
N THR A 93 -2.64 3.52 -7.43
CA THR A 93 -3.65 3.24 -8.45
C THR A 93 -3.08 2.41 -9.60
N GLU A 94 -1.91 2.80 -10.12
CA GLU A 94 -1.26 2.09 -11.23
C GLU A 94 -0.90 0.65 -10.83
N ILE A 95 -0.39 0.45 -9.61
CA ILE A 95 -0.09 -0.88 -9.07
C ILE A 95 -1.37 -1.71 -8.97
N GLN A 96 -2.43 -1.13 -8.41
CA GLN A 96 -3.70 -1.83 -8.24
C GLN A 96 -4.33 -2.24 -9.56
N GLU A 97 -4.41 -1.34 -10.54
CA GLU A 97 -5.00 -1.61 -11.85
C GLU A 97 -4.25 -2.74 -12.57
N ASN A 98 -2.92 -2.69 -12.56
CA ASN A 98 -2.10 -3.73 -13.19
C ASN A 98 -2.24 -5.09 -12.51
N LEU A 99 -2.27 -5.12 -11.17
CA LEU A 99 -2.50 -6.36 -10.43
C LEU A 99 -3.91 -6.92 -10.63
N ALA A 100 -4.92 -6.05 -10.74
CA ALA A 100 -6.28 -6.47 -11.03
C ALA A 100 -6.40 -7.10 -12.43
N MET A 101 -5.70 -6.54 -13.42
CA MET A 101 -5.65 -7.08 -14.78
C MET A 101 -4.78 -8.33 -14.91
N ALA A 102 -3.83 -8.57 -13.99
CA ALA A 102 -3.02 -9.79 -13.96
C ALA A 102 -3.78 -11.06 -13.52
N CYS A 103 -5.11 -11.02 -13.43
CA CYS A 103 -5.93 -12.17 -13.08
C CYS A 103 -6.07 -13.14 -14.28
N GLY A 104 -5.78 -14.41 -14.05
CA GLY A 104 -5.89 -15.43 -15.09
C GLY A 104 -7.32 -15.90 -15.31
N SER A 105 -7.69 -16.12 -16.57
CA SER A 105 -8.96 -16.73 -16.97
C SER A 105 -8.81 -18.24 -17.13
N ARG A 106 -9.78 -19.03 -16.64
CA ARG A 106 -9.78 -20.48 -16.81
C ARG A 106 -10.19 -20.84 -18.22
N LEU A 107 -9.29 -21.45 -18.99
CA LEU A 107 -9.58 -21.95 -20.34
C LEU A 107 -10.15 -23.38 -20.29
N GLU A 108 -9.51 -24.26 -19.51
CA GLU A 108 -9.92 -25.66 -19.32
C GLU A 108 -9.75 -26.11 -17.86
N GLN A 109 -10.09 -27.37 -17.54
CA GLN A 109 -10.04 -27.91 -16.17
C GLN A 109 -8.68 -27.71 -15.46
N ASN A 110 -7.57 -27.68 -16.21
CA ASN A 110 -6.22 -27.56 -15.66
C ASN A 110 -5.37 -26.47 -16.35
N LEU A 111 -5.98 -25.53 -17.08
CA LEU A 111 -5.26 -24.52 -17.84
C LEU A 111 -5.85 -23.13 -17.63
N PHE A 112 -4.99 -22.20 -17.24
CA PHE A 112 -5.29 -20.79 -17.02
C PHE A 112 -4.46 -19.94 -17.98
N VAL A 113 -5.08 -18.89 -18.49
CA VAL A 113 -4.48 -17.92 -19.41
C VAL A 113 -4.34 -16.57 -18.72
N PHE A 114 -3.16 -15.96 -18.83
CA PHE A 114 -2.80 -14.64 -18.33
C PHE A 114 -2.34 -13.81 -19.52
N ASP A 115 -3.22 -12.96 -20.04
CA ASP A 115 -3.01 -12.17 -21.26
C ASP A 115 -2.49 -10.74 -20.99
N HIS A 116 -2.47 -10.33 -19.72
CA HIS A 116 -1.99 -9.01 -19.32
C HIS A 116 -0.56 -9.05 -18.76
N TYR A 117 0.37 -8.44 -19.48
CA TYR A 117 1.75 -8.23 -19.03
C TYR A 117 2.23 -6.83 -19.38
N THR A 118 2.74 -6.10 -18.38
CA THR A 118 3.18 -4.71 -18.51
C THR A 118 4.52 -4.49 -17.83
N SER A 119 5.18 -3.37 -18.12
CA SER A 119 6.41 -2.97 -17.42
C SER A 119 6.21 -2.78 -15.92
N VAL A 120 4.99 -2.49 -15.47
CA VAL A 120 4.62 -2.42 -14.05
C VAL A 120 4.66 -3.82 -13.43
N LEU A 121 4.06 -4.82 -14.09
CA LEU A 121 4.08 -6.21 -13.64
C LEU A 121 5.49 -6.81 -13.68
N GLU A 122 6.33 -6.40 -14.63
CA GLU A 122 7.74 -6.79 -14.64
C GLU A 122 8.46 -6.31 -13.37
N VAL A 123 8.27 -5.05 -13.00
CA VAL A 123 8.90 -4.46 -11.80
C VAL A 123 8.35 -5.10 -10.53
N ILE A 124 7.02 -5.30 -10.47
CA ILE A 124 6.38 -5.99 -9.33
C ILE A 124 6.89 -7.44 -9.23
N GLY A 125 7.01 -8.14 -10.35
CA GLY A 125 7.51 -9.50 -10.41
C GLY A 125 8.93 -9.61 -9.89
N LYS A 126 9.83 -8.73 -10.34
CA LYS A 126 11.20 -8.61 -9.82
C LYS A 126 11.22 -8.30 -8.32
N ALA A 127 10.36 -7.39 -7.85
CA ALA A 127 10.29 -7.01 -6.45
C ALA A 127 9.74 -8.13 -5.55
N THR A 128 8.82 -8.96 -6.05
CA THR A 128 8.11 -10.00 -5.26
C THR A 128 8.64 -11.41 -5.46
N GLY A 129 9.44 -11.64 -6.50
CA GLY A 129 9.89 -12.98 -6.91
C GLY A 129 8.83 -13.76 -7.70
N ILE A 130 7.79 -13.10 -8.21
CA ILE A 130 6.71 -13.73 -8.99
C ILE A 130 6.92 -13.45 -10.47
N ASP A 131 6.88 -14.48 -11.30
CA ASP A 131 7.01 -14.35 -12.75
C ASP A 131 5.63 -14.16 -13.41
N PHE A 132 5.32 -12.91 -13.80
CA PHE A 132 4.06 -12.55 -14.47
C PHE A 132 4.10 -12.75 -15.99
N SER A 133 5.23 -13.10 -16.60
CA SER A 133 5.31 -13.21 -18.08
C SER A 133 4.73 -14.53 -18.61
N ARG A 134 4.30 -15.43 -17.72
CA ARG A 134 3.79 -16.75 -18.08
C ARG A 134 2.33 -16.67 -18.53
N MET A 135 2.13 -16.68 -19.84
CA MET A 135 0.79 -16.59 -20.43
C MET A 135 -0.08 -17.81 -20.12
N TYR A 136 0.49 -19.01 -20.01
CA TYR A 136 -0.25 -20.23 -19.73
C TYR A 136 0.29 -20.90 -18.47
N LEU A 137 -0.59 -21.18 -17.53
CA LEU A 137 -0.24 -21.89 -16.30
C LEU A 137 -1.23 -23.01 -16.02
N THR A 138 -0.68 -24.15 -15.61
CA THR A 138 -1.50 -25.25 -15.09
C THR A 138 -1.82 -25.04 -13.62
N THR A 139 -2.82 -25.75 -13.09
CA THR A 139 -3.10 -25.74 -11.65
C THR A 139 -1.87 -26.16 -10.84
N GLY A 140 -1.09 -27.12 -11.35
CA GLY A 140 0.18 -27.54 -10.76
C GLY A 140 1.22 -26.41 -10.75
N GLY A 141 1.34 -25.68 -11.85
CA GLY A 141 2.23 -24.51 -11.95
C GLY A 141 1.86 -23.40 -10.97
N ILE A 142 0.57 -23.06 -10.87
CA ILE A 142 0.06 -22.06 -9.91
C ILE A 142 0.34 -22.51 -8.47
N ARG A 143 0.07 -23.79 -8.15
CA ARG A 143 0.40 -24.36 -6.82
C ARG A 143 1.88 -24.31 -6.52
N GLY A 144 2.75 -24.52 -7.51
CA GLY A 144 4.19 -24.39 -7.39
C GLY A 144 4.60 -22.96 -7.01
N ILE A 145 4.08 -21.96 -7.72
CA ILE A 145 4.31 -20.54 -7.40
C ILE A 145 3.85 -20.23 -5.96
N LEU A 146 2.66 -20.70 -5.56
CA LEU A 146 2.15 -20.55 -4.19
C LEU A 146 2.93 -21.33 -3.13
N ALA A 147 3.66 -22.38 -3.51
CA ALA A 147 4.50 -23.14 -2.60
C ALA A 147 5.82 -22.41 -2.34
N GLU A 148 6.41 -21.78 -3.37
CA GLU A 148 7.65 -20.99 -3.22
C GLU A 148 7.47 -19.82 -2.24
N THR A 149 6.30 -19.17 -2.23
CA THR A 149 6.03 -18.07 -1.30
C THR A 149 5.99 -18.51 0.17
N LYS A 150 5.73 -19.80 0.44
CA LYS A 150 5.72 -20.37 1.79
C LYS A 150 7.12 -20.72 2.30
N LYS A 151 8.08 -20.93 1.40
CA LYS A 151 9.45 -21.35 1.76
C LYS A 151 10.27 -20.25 2.41
N TYR A 152 9.86 -18.99 2.29
CA TYR A 152 10.51 -17.86 2.94
C TYR A 152 10.24 -17.78 4.47
N GLN A 153 9.63 -18.82 5.05
CA GLN A 153 9.56 -19.06 6.49
C GLN A 153 10.43 -20.26 6.86
N ALA A 154 11.75 -20.08 6.85
CA ALA A 154 12.73 -20.91 7.56
C ALA A 154 14.00 -20.09 7.81
#